data_AF-M3GCA7-F1
#
_entry.id   AF-M3GCA7-F1
#
_cell.length_a   1.000
_cell.length_b   1.000
_cell.length_c   1.000
_cell.angle_alpha   90.00
_cell.angle_beta   90.00
_cell.angle_gamma   90.00
#
_symmetry.space_group_name_H-M   'P 1'
#
loop_
_entity.id
_entity.type
_entity.pdbx_description
1 polymer ?
#
loop_
_entity_poly.entity_id
_entity_poly.type
_entity_poly.pdbx_seq_one_letter_code
_entity_poly.pdbx_strand_id
1 'polypeptide(L)'
;MFPEVLEESKIKSADFLIQVTGGPFLYSRNYGSPRMRARHLPFPIDEKARRIWLSCYRKALDDWEADASIKEILWSFFKDFSAWMVNLESKTEEEDGIQK
;
A
#
# COMPACT_ATOMS: atom_id res chain seq x y z
N MET A 1 -9.92 5.16 6.98
CA MET A 1 -8.48 4.80 6.97
C MET A 1 -7.63 5.96 6.48
N PHE A 2 -8.03 6.66 5.41
CA PHE A 2 -7.32 7.84 4.91
C PHE A 2 -7.90 9.15 5.47
N PRO A 3 -7.08 10.22 5.57
CA PRO A 3 -7.57 11.56 5.86
C PRO A 3 -8.43 12.10 4.69
N GLU A 4 -9.25 13.12 4.96
CA GLU A 4 -10.08 13.79 3.95
C GLU A 4 -9.21 14.47 2.86
N VAL A 5 -8.08 15.05 3.27
CA VAL A 5 -7.09 15.66 2.37
C VAL A 5 -5.89 14.74 2.23
N LEU A 6 -5.61 14.32 0.99
CA LEU A 6 -4.58 13.32 0.69
C LEU A 6 -3.20 13.90 0.35
N GLU A 7 -3.04 15.23 0.28
CA GLU A 7 -1.84 15.84 -0.31
C GLU A 7 -0.54 15.41 0.37
N GLU A 8 -0.49 15.47 1.70
CA GLU A 8 0.68 14.97 2.43
C GLU A 8 0.91 13.46 2.26
N SER A 9 -0.17 12.68 2.15
CA SER A 9 -0.08 11.23 2.00
C SER A 9 0.50 10.86 0.64
N LYS A 10 0.18 11.64 -0.41
CA LYS A 10 0.77 11.49 -1.75
C LYS A 10 2.26 11.78 -1.71
N ILE A 11 2.68 12.90 -1.10
CA ILE A 11 4.09 13.29 -1.02
C ILE A 11 4.90 12.24 -0.24
N LYS A 12 4.43 11.82 0.94
CA LYS A 12 5.07 10.77 1.75
C LYS A 12 5.19 9.45 0.98
N SER A 13 4.16 9.07 0.23
CA SER A 13 4.17 7.86 -0.59
C SER A 13 5.15 7.96 -1.75
N ALA A 14 5.20 9.11 -2.44
CA ALA A 14 6.14 9.37 -3.52
C ALA A 14 7.59 9.35 -3.03
N ASP A 15 7.90 10.04 -1.93
CA ASP A 15 9.22 10.04 -1.30
C ASP A 15 9.68 8.62 -0.95
N PHE A 16 8.77 7.78 -0.47
CA PHE A 16 9.04 6.37 -0.18
C PHE A 16 9.38 5.60 -1.46
N LEU A 17 8.53 5.72 -2.50
CA LEU A 17 8.72 5.02 -3.77
C LEU A 17 10.02 5.42 -4.45
N ILE A 18 10.32 6.72 -4.54
CA ILE A 18 11.58 7.24 -5.10
C ILE A 18 12.77 6.56 -4.41
N GLN A 19 12.76 6.49 -3.08
CA GLN A 19 13.86 5.89 -2.33
C GLN A 19 13.98 4.38 -2.57
N VAL A 20 12.89 3.62 -2.54
CA VAL A 20 12.95 2.15 -2.67
C VAL A 20 13.22 1.68 -4.10
N THR A 21 12.95 2.50 -5.10
CA THR A 21 13.29 2.22 -6.50
C THR A 21 14.70 2.70 -6.88
N GLY A 22 15.55 3.05 -5.90
CA GLY A 22 16.95 3.41 -6.13
C GLY A 22 17.24 4.90 -6.34
N GLY A 23 16.25 5.77 -6.15
CA GLY A 23 16.44 7.21 -6.13
C GLY A 23 17.05 7.74 -4.82
N PRO A 24 17.07 9.07 -4.64
CA PRO A 24 17.59 9.69 -3.42
C PRO A 24 16.81 9.27 -2.17
N PHE A 25 17.46 9.32 -1.00
CA PHE A 25 16.86 8.97 0.30
C PHE A 25 15.87 10.02 0.84
N LEU A 26 14.89 10.43 0.03
CA LEU A 26 13.92 11.48 0.37
C LEU A 26 13.08 11.10 1.60
N TYR A 27 12.53 9.88 1.63
CA TYR A 27 11.71 9.44 2.76
C TYR A 27 12.49 9.44 4.07
N SER A 28 13.67 8.80 4.07
CA SER A 28 14.48 8.69 5.28
C SER A 28 14.95 10.05 5.78
N ARG A 29 15.26 10.98 4.87
CA ARG A 29 15.66 12.35 5.22
C ARG A 29 14.50 13.14 5.84
N ASN A 30 13.30 13.02 5.28
CA ASN A 30 12.15 13.84 5.68
C ASN A 30 11.39 13.26 6.89
N TYR A 31 11.35 11.94 7.05
CA TYR A 31 10.47 11.25 8.01
C TYR A 31 11.18 10.21 8.89
N GLY A 32 12.50 10.07 8.74
CA GLY A 32 13.30 9.07 9.45
C GLY A 32 13.13 7.65 8.91
N SER A 33 13.57 6.65 9.69
CA SER A 33 13.56 5.25 9.26
C SER A 33 12.18 4.81 8.72
N PRO A 34 12.10 4.15 7.54
CA PRO A 34 10.85 3.74 6.93
C PRO A 34 9.92 2.97 7.87
N ARG A 35 10.41 1.89 8.50
CA ARG A 35 9.67 1.04 9.47
C ARG A 35 8.18 0.86 9.11
N MET A 36 7.92 0.53 7.84
CA MET A 36 6.59 0.67 7.26
C MET A 36 5.53 -0.13 8.00
N ARG A 37 5.80 -1.39 8.34
CA ARG A 37 4.86 -2.21 9.13
C ARG A 37 4.48 -1.51 10.44
N ALA A 38 5.47 -1.01 11.19
CA ALA A 38 5.21 -0.32 12.46
C ALA A 38 4.33 0.94 12.29
N ARG A 39 4.52 1.68 11.19
CA ARG A 39 3.68 2.85 10.85
C ARG A 39 2.26 2.47 10.41
N HIS A 40 2.05 1.24 9.95
CA HIS A 40 0.76 0.71 9.53
C HIS A 40 0.00 -0.02 10.66
N LEU A 41 0.66 -0.40 11.77
CA LEU A 41 0.02 -1.05 12.93
C LEU A 41 -1.16 -0.27 13.55
N PRO A 42 -1.18 1.08 13.57
CA PRO A 42 -2.34 1.82 14.09
C PRO A 42 -3.62 1.68 13.25
N PHE A 43 -3.53 1.13 12.03
CA PHE A 43 -4.65 0.98 11.12
C PHE A 43 -5.01 -0.50 10.96
N PRO A 44 -6.27 -0.90 11.11
CA PRO A 44 -6.70 -2.28 10.87
C PRO A 44 -6.64 -2.59 9.38
N ILE A 45 -5.70 -3.43 8.96
CA ILE A 45 -5.49 -3.82 7.56
C ILE A 45 -5.67 -5.34 7.46
N ASP A 46 -6.81 -5.75 6.92
CA ASP A 46 -7.09 -7.14 6.54
C ASP A 46 -6.72 -7.39 5.06
N GLU A 47 -6.87 -8.64 4.61
CA GLU A 47 -6.60 -8.99 3.22
C GLU A 47 -7.57 -8.30 2.25
N LYS A 48 -8.80 -7.96 2.68
CA LYS A 48 -9.75 -7.23 1.85
C LYS A 48 -9.25 -5.81 1.58
N ALA A 49 -8.80 -5.09 2.61
CA ALA A 49 -8.21 -3.76 2.50
C ALA A 49 -6.95 -3.78 1.62
N ARG A 50 -6.08 -4.79 1.80
CA ARG A 50 -4.92 -4.99 0.93
C ARG A 50 -5.30 -5.16 -0.54
N ARG A 51 -6.30 -6.00 -0.85
CA ARG A 51 -6.78 -6.21 -2.23
C ARG A 51 -7.35 -4.92 -2.84
N ILE A 52 -8.11 -4.14 -2.07
CA ILE A 52 -8.63 -2.85 -2.51
C ILE A 52 -7.47 -1.90 -2.84
N TRP A 53 -6.48 -1.78 -1.95
CA TRP A 53 -5.29 -0.96 -2.16
C TRP A 53 -4.50 -1.39 -3.41
N LEU A 54 -4.31 -2.70 -3.62
CA LEU A 54 -3.66 -3.23 -4.82
C LEU A 54 -4.46 -2.90 -6.09
N SER A 55 -5.80 -2.95 -6.05
CA SER A 55 -6.63 -2.59 -7.20
C SER A 55 -6.49 -1.12 -7.59
N CYS A 56 -6.32 -0.22 -6.61
CA CYS A 56 -6.06 1.20 -6.86
C CYS A 56 -4.70 1.39 -7.54
N TYR A 57 -3.66 0.71 -7.07
CA TYR A 57 -2.34 0.76 -7.70
C TYR A 57 -2.33 0.15 -9.10
N ARG A 58 -3.08 -0.93 -9.34
CA ARG A 58 -3.20 -1.51 -10.68
C ARG A 58 -3.73 -0.48 -11.68
N LYS A 59 -4.83 0.19 -11.33
CA LYS A 59 -5.40 1.26 -12.15
C LYS A 59 -4.39 2.40 -12.39
N ALA A 60 -3.70 2.84 -11.34
CA ALA A 60 -2.69 3.88 -11.47
C ALA A 60 -1.51 3.49 -12.37
N LEU A 61 -1.08 2.23 -12.35
CA LEU A 61 -0.06 1.71 -13.26
C LEU A 61 -0.57 1.60 -14.69
N ASP A 62 -1.83 1.20 -14.89
CA ASP A 62 -2.44 1.11 -16.21
C ASP A 62 -2.51 2.50 -16.87
N ASP A 63 -2.88 3.53 -16.09
CA ASP A 63 -2.96 4.94 -16.55
C ASP A 63 -1.59 5.62 -16.76
N TRP A 64 -0.52 5.10 -16.17
CA TRP A 64 0.82 5.68 -16.30
C TRP A 64 1.47 5.34 -17.66
N GLU A 65 1.93 6.33 -18.40
CA GLU A 65 2.66 6.13 -19.66
C GLU A 65 4.09 5.64 -19.39
N ALA A 66 4.26 4.32 -19.32
CA ALA A 66 5.53 3.64 -19.12
C ALA A 66 5.52 2.24 -19.78
N ASP A 67 6.70 1.66 -20.01
CA ASP A 67 6.82 0.32 -20.57
C ASP A 67 6.16 -0.73 -19.67
N ALA A 68 5.50 -1.71 -20.29
CA ALA A 68 4.81 -2.79 -19.58
C ALA A 68 5.76 -3.56 -18.62
N SER A 69 7.02 -3.74 -19.01
CA SER A 69 8.03 -4.38 -18.17
C SER A 69 8.29 -3.60 -16.87
N ILE A 70 8.35 -2.27 -16.94
CA ILE A 70 8.54 -1.40 -15.76
C ILE A 70 7.31 -1.46 -14.85
N LYS A 71 6.11 -1.42 -15.43
CA LYS A 71 4.86 -1.56 -14.67
C LYS A 71 4.79 -2.88 -13.91
N GLU A 72 5.21 -3.99 -14.53
CA GLU A 72 5.20 -5.31 -13.89
C GLU A 72 6.24 -5.46 -12.77
N ILE A 73 7.43 -4.84 -12.92
CA ILE A 73 8.43 -4.79 -11.82
C ILE A 73 7.82 -4.12 -10.60
N LEU A 74 7.22 -2.94 -10.77
CA LEU A 74 6.62 -2.18 -9.68
C LEU A 74 5.38 -2.89 -9.11
N TRP A 75 4.59 -3.56 -9.95
CA TRP A 75 3.48 -4.40 -9.54
C TRP A 75 3.92 -5.57 -8.65
N SER A 76 5.01 -6.25 -9.01
CA SER A 76 5.57 -7.32 -8.16
C SER A 76 5.99 -6.78 -6.80
N PHE A 77 6.70 -5.65 -6.77
CA PHE A 77 7.06 -4.97 -5.53
C PHE A 77 5.84 -4.68 -4.65
N PHE A 78 4.76 -4.11 -5.21
CA PHE A 78 3.56 -3.82 -4.43
C PHE A 78 2.89 -5.06 -3.85
N LYS A 79 2.79 -6.15 -4.61
CA LYS A 79 2.19 -7.40 -4.14
C LYS A 79 2.95 -7.96 -2.94
N ASP A 80 4.28 -8.05 -3.06
CA ASP A 80 5.14 -8.66 -2.04
C ASP A 80 5.22 -7.77 -0.80
N PHE A 81 5.42 -6.47 -1.00
CA PHE A 81 5.55 -5.50 0.08
C PHE A 81 4.25 -5.32 0.87
N SER A 82 3.10 -5.25 0.19
CA SER A 82 1.81 -5.03 0.86
C SER A 82 1.40 -6.17 1.78
N ALA A 83 1.84 -7.41 1.53
CA ALA A 83 1.57 -8.55 2.39
C ALA A 83 2.10 -8.31 3.82
N TRP A 84 3.21 -7.59 3.95
CA TRP A 84 3.84 -7.28 5.23
C TRP A 84 3.05 -6.24 6.03
N MET A 85 2.09 -5.55 5.41
CA MET A 85 1.28 -4.51 6.07
C MET A 85 0.00 -5.07 6.68
N VAL A 86 -0.43 -6.27 6.28
CA VAL A 86 -1.61 -6.94 6.84
C VAL A 86 -1.38 -7.24 8.32
N ASN A 87 -2.33 -6.82 9.15
CA ASN A 87 -2.24 -6.86 10.61
C ASN A 87 -3.57 -7.23 11.30
N LEU A 88 -4.62 -7.50 10.53
CA LEU A 88 -5.93 -7.92 11.00
C LEU A 88 -6.35 -9.21 10.28
N GLU A 89 -6.87 -10.18 11.05
CA GLU A 89 -7.48 -11.38 10.47
C GLU A 89 -8.75 -11.03 9.71
N SER A 90 -8.94 -11.63 8.54
CA SER A 90 -10.15 -11.44 7.75
C SER A 90 -11.30 -12.21 8.37
N LYS A 91 -12.46 -11.57 8.56
CA LYS A 91 -13.68 -12.30 8.93
C LYS A 91 -14.08 -13.21 7.76
N THR A 92 -14.24 -14.50 8.02
CA THR A 92 -14.91 -15.43 7.11
C THR A 92 -16.38 -15.03 7.00
N GLU A 93 -16.94 -15.01 5.79
CA GLU A 93 -18.32 -14.56 5.50
C GLU A 93 -19.42 -15.51 6.05
N GLU A 94 -19.13 -16.35 7.05
CA GLU A 94 -20.06 -17.36 7.58
C GLU A 94 -20.84 -16.92 8.84
N GLU A 95 -20.58 -15.75 9.43
CA GLU A 95 -21.25 -15.32 10.68
C GLU A 95 -22.50 -14.43 10.50
N ASP A 96 -22.95 -14.16 9.27
CA ASP A 96 -24.23 -13.44 9.01
C ASP A 96 -25.43 -14.38 8.79
N GLY A 97 -25.22 -15.69 8.90
CA GLY A 97 -26.30 -16.70 8.86
C GLY A 97 -26.94 -16.93 10.22
N ILE A 98 -27.76 -15.98 10.70
CA ILE A 98 -28.60 -16.20 11.88
C ILE A 98 -29.51 -17.43 11.65
N GLN A 99 -29.23 -18.48 12.42
CA GLN A 99 -30.18 -19.55 12.73
C GLN A 99 -31.34 -19.00 13.58
N LYS A 100 -32.53 -18.88 12.98
CA LYS A 100 -33.81 -19.45 13.46
C LYS A 100 -34.98 -18.98 12.59
#